data_AF-A0A0N0K5H7-F1
#
_entry.id   AF-A0A0N0K5H7-F1
#
_cell.length_a   1.000
_cell.length_b   1.000
_cell.length_c   1.000
_cell.angle_alpha   90.00
_cell.angle_beta   90.00
_cell.angle_gamma   90.00
#
_symmetry.space_group_name_H-M   'P 1'
#
loop_
_entity.id
_entity.type
_entity.pdbx_description
1 polymer ?
#
loop_
_entity_poly.entity_id
_entity_poly.type
_entity_poly.pdbx_seq_one_letter_code
_entity_poly.pdbx_strand_id
1 'polypeptide(L)'
;MITAALLLNVAVLVPVCFGLLTSAKWTAAAYGQPTPARGILLSVYLAILVGSVALLVVDRPEMAVALLAVQVVYKLTTPLTVGSVRNPVVVSNLLIAAFHGTAIASVWPV
;
A
#
# COMPACT_ATOMS: atom_id res chain seq x y z
N MET A 1 1.34 13.18 11.21
CA MET A 1 1.53 12.63 9.85
C MET A 1 0.98 11.21 9.69
N ILE A 2 0.88 10.41 10.76
CA ILE A 2 0.33 9.04 10.73
C ILE A 2 -1.10 8.97 10.19
N THR A 3 -2.03 9.79 10.69
CA THR A 3 -3.42 9.82 10.19
C THR A 3 -3.47 10.07 8.67
N ALA A 4 -2.65 10.99 8.17
CA ALA A 4 -2.55 11.25 6.73
C ALA A 4 -2.01 10.04 5.95
N ALA A 5 -1.05 9.28 6.49
CA ALA A 5 -0.56 8.04 5.89
C ALA A 5 -1.62 6.93 5.87
N LEU A 6 -2.42 6.80 6.94
CA LEU A 6 -3.54 5.86 6.96
C LEU A 6 -4.64 6.26 5.96
N LEU A 7 -4.97 7.54 5.87
CA LEU A 7 -5.91 8.06 4.86
C LEU A 7 -5.40 7.84 3.43
N LEU A 8 -4.10 8.01 3.19
CA LEU A 8 -3.48 7.72 1.90
C LEU A 8 -3.64 6.24 1.53
N ASN A 9 -3.44 5.32 2.48
CA ASN A 9 -3.71 3.90 2.24
C ASN A 9 -5.15 3.67 1.82
N VAL A 10 -6.13 4.26 2.52
CA VAL A 10 -7.54 4.12 2.16
C VAL A 10 -7.80 4.68 0.75
N ALA A 11 -7.34 5.89 0.48
CA ALA A 11 -7.56 6.58 -0.78
C ALA A 11 -6.96 5.83 -1.99
N VAL A 12 -5.83 5.13 -1.81
CA VAL A 12 -5.18 4.35 -2.87
C VAL A 12 -5.74 2.93 -2.94
N LEU A 13 -5.92 2.25 -1.81
CA LEU A 13 -6.29 0.84 -1.79
C LEU A 13 -7.75 0.60 -2.14
N VAL A 14 -8.66 1.53 -1.84
CA VAL A 14 -10.08 1.40 -2.26
C VAL A 14 -10.21 1.25 -3.78
N PRO A 15 -9.70 2.18 -4.61
CA PRO A 15 -9.79 2.04 -6.07
C PRO A 15 -8.97 0.87 -6.61
N VAL A 16 -7.81 0.56 -6.02
CA VAL A 16 -6.99 -0.60 -6.43
C VAL A 16 -7.72 -1.91 -6.17
N CYS A 17 -8.22 -2.14 -4.96
CA CYS A 17 -8.95 -3.35 -4.60
C CYS A 17 -10.22 -3.49 -5.44
N PHE A 18 -10.97 -2.39 -5.60
CA PHE A 18 -12.17 -2.38 -6.44
C PHE A 18 -11.85 -2.73 -7.91
N GLY A 19 -10.79 -2.14 -8.47
CA GLY A 19 -10.33 -2.45 -9.82
C GLY A 19 -9.92 -3.92 -9.98
N LEU A 20 -9.21 -4.48 -9.00
CA LEU A 20 -8.78 -5.88 -9.02
C LEU A 20 -9.94 -6.86 -8.88
N LEU A 21 -10.92 -6.56 -8.01
CA LEU A 21 -12.15 -7.33 -7.83
C LEU A 21 -13.01 -7.36 -9.10
N THR A 22 -13.13 -6.21 -9.76
CA THR A 22 -13.92 -6.05 -11.00
C THR A 22 -13.15 -6.41 -12.27
N SER A 23 -11.87 -6.77 -12.15
CA SER A 23 -10.96 -7.00 -13.28
C SER A 23 -10.97 -5.85 -14.30
N ALA A 24 -10.95 -4.60 -13.83
CA ALA A 24 -10.94 -3.42 -14.68
C ALA A 24 -9.75 -3.44 -15.65
N LYS A 25 -9.94 -2.97 -16.90
CA LYS A 25 -8.94 -3.08 -17.99
C LYS A 25 -7.55 -2.55 -17.60
N TRP A 26 -7.49 -1.45 -16.85
CA TRP A 26 -6.23 -0.86 -16.40
C TRP A 26 -5.44 -1.77 -15.46
N THR A 27 -6.12 -2.63 -14.68
CA THR A 27 -5.46 -3.57 -13.77
C THR A 27 -4.72 -4.67 -14.51
N ALA A 28 -5.20 -5.09 -15.69
CA ALA A 28 -4.48 -6.05 -16.51
C ALA A 28 -3.14 -5.48 -17.01
N ALA A 29 -3.11 -4.19 -17.36
CA ALA A 29 -1.88 -3.50 -17.78
C ALA A 29 -0.91 -3.24 -16.61
N ALA A 30 -1.43 -2.98 -15.41
CA ALA A 30 -0.64 -2.60 -14.24
C ALA A 30 -0.17 -3.80 -13.40
N TYR A 31 -1.05 -4.79 -13.19
CA TYR A 31 -0.86 -5.96 -12.31
C TYR A 31 -0.83 -7.31 -13.04
N GLY A 32 -1.07 -7.32 -14.35
CA GLY A 32 -1.15 -8.54 -15.13
C GLY A 32 -2.52 -9.23 -15.08
N GLN A 33 -2.59 -10.38 -15.75
CA GLN A 33 -3.82 -11.16 -15.92
C GLN A 33 -4.38 -11.70 -14.59
N PRO A 34 -5.68 -12.05 -14.53
CA PRO A 34 -6.27 -12.70 -13.36
C PRO A 34 -5.59 -14.04 -13.09
N THR A 35 -4.78 -14.10 -12.03
CA THR A 35 -4.07 -15.31 -11.59
C THR A 35 -4.24 -15.50 -10.09
N PRO A 36 -3.98 -16.71 -9.56
CA PRO A 36 -3.95 -16.93 -8.11
C PRO A 36 -3.02 -15.94 -7.37
N ALA A 37 -1.86 -15.62 -7.94
CA ALA A 37 -0.92 -14.65 -7.37
C ALA A 37 -1.55 -13.25 -7.25
N ARG A 38 -2.31 -12.80 -8.26
CA ARG A 38 -3.04 -11.53 -8.20
C ARG A 38 -4.14 -11.55 -7.13
N GLY A 39 -4.78 -12.70 -6.91
CA GLY A 39 -5.74 -12.90 -5.82
C GLY A 39 -5.11 -12.81 -4.43
N ILE A 40 -3.91 -13.41 -4.25
CA ILE A 40 -3.14 -13.29 -3.01
C ILE A 40 -2.77 -11.83 -2.74
N LEU A 41 -2.31 -11.11 -3.76
CA LEU A 41 -1.99 -9.68 -3.65
C LEU A 41 -3.22 -8.86 -3.23
N LEU A 42 -4.37 -9.11 -3.84
CA LEU A 42 -5.63 -8.47 -3.46
C LEU A 42 -5.98 -8.74 -1.99
N SER A 43 -5.82 -9.98 -1.51
CA SER A 43 -6.05 -10.32 -0.10
C SER A 43 -5.16 -9.50 0.84
N VAL A 44 -3.87 -9.38 0.52
CA VAL A 44 -2.93 -8.54 1.30
C VAL A 44 -3.34 -7.06 1.28
N TYR A 45 -3.75 -6.53 0.12
CA TYR A 45 -4.22 -5.15 0.01
C TYR A 45 -5.51 -4.89 0.79
N LEU A 46 -6.46 -5.83 0.78
CA LEU A 46 -7.66 -5.75 1.62
C LEU A 46 -7.31 -5.78 3.11
N ALA A 47 -6.36 -6.62 3.53
CA ALA A 47 -5.90 -6.65 4.92
C ALA A 47 -5.26 -5.31 5.35
N ILE A 48 -4.43 -4.71 4.50
CA ILE A 48 -3.85 -3.38 4.75
C ILE A 48 -4.94 -2.31 4.81
N LEU A 49 -5.94 -2.37 3.92
CA LEU A 49 -7.07 -1.44 3.91
C LEU A 49 -7.88 -1.53 5.21
N VAL A 50 -8.29 -2.75 5.60
CA VAL A 50 -9.03 -2.99 6.85
C VAL A 50 -8.20 -2.55 8.06
N GLY A 51 -6.92 -2.92 8.12
CA GLY A 51 -6.02 -2.48 9.18
C GLY A 51 -5.89 -0.96 9.26
N SER A 52 -5.81 -0.28 8.11
CA SER A 52 -5.74 1.19 8.05
C SER A 52 -7.02 1.83 8.58
N VAL A 53 -8.20 1.34 8.19
CA VAL A 53 -9.50 1.82 8.69
C VAL A 53 -9.63 1.57 10.20
N ALA A 54 -9.27 0.39 10.68
CA ALA A 54 -9.32 0.07 12.10
C ALA A 54 -8.41 1.00 12.92
N LEU A 55 -7.20 1.27 12.44
CA LEU A 55 -6.25 2.14 13.14
C LEU A 55 -6.63 3.62 13.10
N LEU A 56 -7.43 4.07 12.13
CA LEU A 56 -8.04 5.40 12.14
C LEU A 56 -9.05 5.57 13.28
N VAL A 57 -9.68 4.47 13.73
CA VAL A 57 -10.66 4.48 14.84
C VAL A 57 -9.96 4.29 16.19
N VAL A 58 -8.98 3.40 16.25
CA VAL A 58 -8.26 3.05 17.49
C VAL A 58 -7.28 4.14 17.93
N ASP A 59 -6.78 4.94 17.00
CA ASP A 59 -5.87 6.08 17.25
C ASP A 59 -4.62 5.72 18.08
N ARG A 60 -3.96 4.61 17.71
CA ARG A 60 -2.70 4.13 18.31
C ARG A 60 -1.54 4.26 17.32
N PRO A 61 -0.75 5.34 17.37
CA PRO A 61 0.26 5.62 16.35
C PRO A 61 1.37 4.57 16.29
N GLU A 62 1.72 3.91 17.39
CA GLU A 62 2.75 2.87 17.44
C GLU A 62 2.33 1.64 16.63
N MET A 63 1.04 1.27 16.69
CA MET A 63 0.48 0.17 15.89
C MET A 63 0.45 0.53 14.40
N ALA A 64 0.15 1.79 14.08
CA ALA A 64 0.19 2.29 12.72
C ALA A 64 1.61 2.31 12.16
N VAL A 65 2.63 2.65 12.96
CA VAL A 65 4.03 2.56 12.54
C VAL A 65 4.39 1.14 12.11
N ALA A 66 3.97 0.11 12.87
CA ALA A 66 4.22 -1.29 12.48
C ALA A 66 3.58 -1.64 11.13
N LEU A 67 2.31 -1.25 10.92
CA LEU A 67 1.62 -1.47 9.64
C LEU A 67 2.33 -0.72 8.49
N LEU A 68 2.71 0.54 8.69
CA LEU A 68 3.38 1.36 7.67
C LEU A 68 4.80 0.85 7.36
N ALA A 69 5.52 0.33 8.36
CA ALA A 69 6.88 -0.19 8.19
C ALA A 69 6.91 -1.40 7.25
N VAL A 70 5.98 -2.35 7.44
CA VAL A 70 5.80 -3.47 6.50
C VAL A 70 5.54 -2.96 5.08
N GLN A 71 4.74 -1.90 4.96
CA GLN A 71 4.44 -1.30 3.66
C GLN A 71 5.67 -0.66 3.01
N VAL A 72 6.46 0.09 3.77
CA VAL A 72 7.70 0.69 3.27
C VAL A 72 8.61 -0.41 2.73
N VAL A 73 8.84 -1.48 3.50
CA VAL A 73 9.72 -2.58 3.08
C VAL A 73 9.24 -3.22 1.79
N TYR A 74 7.98 -3.68 1.69
CA TYR A 74 7.53 -4.36 0.47
C TYR A 74 7.52 -3.42 -0.74
N LYS A 75 7.19 -2.13 -0.53
CA LYS A 75 7.15 -1.13 -1.62
C LYS A 75 8.55 -0.83 -2.15
N LEU A 76 9.56 -0.75 -1.27
CA LEU A 76 10.96 -0.58 -1.66
C LEU A 76 11.54 -1.81 -2.36
N THR A 77 11.09 -3.02 -2.02
CA THR A 77 11.52 -4.25 -2.70
C THR A 77 10.70 -4.57 -3.96
N THR A 78 9.60 -3.87 -4.22
CA THR A 78 8.75 -4.09 -5.40
C THR A 78 9.51 -3.93 -6.74
N PRO A 79 10.36 -2.92 -6.98
CA PRO A 79 11.09 -2.79 -8.24
C PRO A 79 11.96 -4.01 -8.58
N LEU A 80 12.54 -4.64 -7.55
CA LEU A 80 13.40 -5.81 -7.70
C LEU A 80 12.58 -7.06 -8.02
N THR A 81 11.45 -7.25 -7.31
CA THR A 81 10.58 -8.43 -7.49
C THR A 81 9.75 -8.37 -8.76
N VAL A 82 9.35 -7.17 -9.19
CA VAL A 82 8.64 -6.94 -10.47
C VAL A 82 9.62 -6.86 -11.65
N GLY A 83 10.90 -6.55 -11.40
CA GLY A 83 11.91 -6.39 -12.44
C GLY A 83 11.70 -5.15 -13.32
N SER A 84 11.01 -4.12 -12.80
CA SER A 84 10.73 -2.90 -13.57
C SER A 84 10.52 -1.69 -12.66
N VAL A 85 11.17 -0.57 -12.99
CA VAL A 85 10.93 0.74 -12.37
C VAL A 85 9.91 1.59 -13.15
N ARG A 86 9.50 1.13 -14.35
CA ARG A 86 8.53 1.83 -15.21
C ARG A 86 7.09 1.38 -15.00
N ASN A 87 6.89 0.29 -14.27
CA ASN A 87 5.54 -0.18 -13.96
C ASN A 87 4.82 0.88 -13.09
N PRO A 88 3.58 1.28 -13.43
CA PRO A 88 2.88 2.36 -12.74
C PRO A 88 2.61 2.06 -11.26
N VAL A 89 2.42 0.78 -10.90
CA VAL A 89 2.25 0.33 -9.51
C VAL A 89 3.57 0.49 -8.75
N VAL A 90 4.69 0.15 -9.39
CA VAL A 90 6.02 0.30 -8.78
C VAL A 90 6.32 1.77 -8.51
N VAL A 91 6.07 2.66 -9.47
CA VAL A 91 6.24 4.10 -9.29
C VAL A 91 5.37 4.61 -8.13
N SER A 92 4.09 4.22 -8.10
CA SER A 92 3.18 4.57 -7.01
C SER A 92 3.67 4.05 -5.65
N ASN A 93 4.16 2.81 -5.61
CA ASN A 93 4.70 2.20 -4.40
C ASN A 93 5.91 2.98 -3.86
N LEU A 94 6.84 3.39 -4.72
CA LEU A 94 8.01 4.17 -4.29
C LEU A 94 7.62 5.54 -3.72
N LEU A 95 6.69 6.25 -4.36
CA LEU A 95 6.21 7.54 -3.85
C LEU A 95 5.51 7.40 -2.49
N ILE A 96 4.66 6.38 -2.35
CA ILE A 96 3.97 6.13 -1.08
C ILE A 96 4.95 5.67 0.00
N ALA A 97 5.96 4.87 -0.35
CA ALA A 97 7.02 4.46 0.59
C ALA A 97 7.79 5.66 1.13
N ALA A 98 8.11 6.64 0.28
CA ALA A 98 8.73 7.89 0.71
C ALA A 98 7.83 8.64 1.70
N PHE A 99 6.54 8.81 1.38
CA PHE A 99 5.59 9.46 2.27
C PHE A 99 5.44 8.73 3.61
N HIS A 100 5.25 7.40 3.59
CA HIS A 100 5.17 6.59 4.81
C HIS A 100 6.45 6.64 5.64
N GLY A 101 7.62 6.64 5.00
CA GLY A 101 8.91 6.79 5.68
C GLY A 101 8.98 8.11 6.46
N THR A 102 8.57 9.22 5.84
CA THR A 102 8.49 10.52 6.55
C THR A 102 7.45 10.51 7.68
N ALA A 103 6.31 9.83 7.47
CA ALA A 103 5.29 9.71 8.50
C ALA A 103 5.78 8.91 9.72
N ILE A 104 6.52 7.82 9.50
CA ILE A 104 7.16 7.03 10.57
C ILE A 104 8.21 7.87 11.29
N ALA A 105 9.10 8.54 10.56
CA ALA A 105 10.15 9.38 11.13
C ALA A 105 9.59 10.50 12.02
N SER A 106 8.39 11.01 11.70
CA SER A 106 7.75 12.06 12.51
C SER A 106 7.24 11.62 13.89
N VAL A 107 7.17 10.31 14.15
CA VAL A 107 6.70 9.79 15.46
C VAL A 107 7.79 9.88 16.52
N TRP A 108 9.05 9.70 16.13
CA TRP A 108 10.22 9.92 16.99
C TRP A 108 11.04 11.11 16.46
N PRO A 109 10.65 12.35 16.79
CA PRO A 109 11.52 13.49 16.54
C PRO A 109 12.83 13.25 17.30
N VAL A 110 13.94 13.16 16.55
CA VAL A 110 15.31 13.17 17.08
C VAL A 110 15.61 14.56 17.63
#